data_AF-A0A0B3BRA5-F1
#
_entry.id   AF-A0A0B3BRA5-F1
#
_cell.length_a   1.000
_cell.length_b   1.000
_cell.length_c   1.000
_cell.angle_alpha   90.00
_cell.angle_beta   90.00
_cell.angle_gamma   90.00
#
_symmetry.space_group_name_H-M   'P 1'
#
loop_
_entity.id
_entity.type
_entity.pdbx_description
1 polymer ?
#
loop_
_entity_poly.entity_id
_entity_poly.type
_entity_poly.pdbx_seq_one_letter_code
_entity_poly.pdbx_strand_id
1 'polypeptide(L)'
;MDEKWLWKMYFFGQELKKKFLSSKAENKITSLAYRLISALRIGDVNTFMNLIIRTYMSYNMEVPALFVSCINDRDNFCALGYSFVNGLLGTKKDEGVENSEEVVDNE
;
A
#
# COMPACT_ATOMS: atom_id res chain seq x y z
N MET A 1 12.30 -13.16 -3.33
CA MET A 1 11.02 -12.73 -2.73
C MET A 1 9.92 -13.65 -3.21
N ASP A 2 9.06 -14.15 -2.33
CA ASP A 2 7.96 -15.06 -2.68
C ASP A 2 6.78 -14.25 -3.25
N GLU A 3 6.27 -14.63 -4.43
CA GLU A 3 5.09 -14.01 -5.05
C GLU A 3 3.88 -13.96 -4.10
N LYS A 4 3.74 -14.97 -3.23
CA LYS A 4 2.67 -15.02 -2.23
C LYS A 4 2.73 -13.85 -1.25
N TRP A 5 3.91 -13.30 -0.99
CA TRP A 5 4.07 -12.15 -0.10
C TRP A 5 3.57 -10.87 -0.77
N LEU A 6 3.78 -10.72 -2.08
CA LEU A 6 3.21 -9.61 -2.84
C LEU A 6 1.68 -9.65 -2.77
N TRP A 7 1.06 -10.77 -3.13
CA TRP A 7 -0.40 -10.89 -3.06
C TRP A 7 -0.96 -10.65 -1.65
N LYS A 8 -0.28 -11.13 -0.59
CA LYS A 8 -0.65 -10.82 0.79
C LYS A 8 -0.61 -9.31 1.09
N MET A 9 0.46 -8.62 0.68
CA MET A 9 0.57 -7.17 0.87
C MET A 9 -0.51 -6.40 0.11
N TYR A 10 -0.80 -6.79 -1.13
CA TYR A 10 -1.93 -6.26 -1.90
C TYR A 10 -3.25 -6.41 -1.14
N PHE A 11 -3.53 -7.59 -0.60
CA PHE A 11 -4.76 -7.80 0.17
C PHE A 11 -4.82 -7.00 1.48
N PHE A 12 -3.69 -6.79 2.16
CA PHE A 12 -3.65 -5.89 3.32
C PHE A 12 -3.99 -4.44 2.94
N GLY A 13 -3.52 -3.98 1.77
CA GLY A 13 -3.92 -2.67 1.22
C GLY A 13 -5.43 -2.57 0.99
N GLN A 14 -6.02 -3.62 0.40
CA GLN A 14 -7.46 -3.69 0.16
C GLN A 14 -8.27 -3.75 1.47
N GLU A 15 -7.77 -4.43 2.49
CA GLU A 15 -8.39 -4.48 3.81
C GLU A 15 -8.41 -3.10 4.46
N LEU A 16 -7.29 -2.39 4.43
CA LEU A 16 -7.21 -1.03 4.93
C LEU A 16 -8.13 -0.07 4.16
N LYS A 17 -8.19 -0.22 2.83
CA LYS A 17 -9.15 0.52 1.99
C LYS A 17 -10.58 0.30 2.48
N LYS A 18 -11.01 -0.96 2.65
CA LYS A 18 -12.35 -1.30 3.15
C LYS A 18 -12.62 -0.64 4.50
N LYS A 19 -11.64 -0.60 5.40
CA LYS A 19 -11.75 0.06 6.71
C LYS A 19 -11.94 1.58 6.57
N PHE A 20 -11.25 2.24 5.65
CA PHE A 20 -11.45 3.66 5.37
C PHE A 20 -12.86 3.93 4.83
N LEU A 21 -13.33 3.13 3.87
CA LEU A 21 -14.67 3.24 3.30
C LEU A 21 -15.76 3.03 4.36
N SER A 22 -15.65 1.98 5.18
CA SER A 22 -16.62 1.72 6.26
C SER A 22 -16.65 2.83 7.32
N SER A 23 -15.60 3.64 7.39
CA SER A 23 -15.46 4.74 8.34
C SER A 23 -15.69 6.13 7.72
N LYS A 24 -16.18 6.19 6.46
CA LYS A 24 -16.40 7.45 5.70
C LYS A 24 -15.14 8.33 5.61
N ALA A 25 -14.00 7.69 5.39
CA ALA A 25 -12.67 8.31 5.36
C ALA A 25 -11.96 8.10 4.01
N GLU A 26 -12.71 8.10 2.92
CA GLU A 26 -12.25 7.89 1.53
C GLU A 26 -11.07 8.80 1.18
N ASN A 27 -11.12 10.06 1.61
CA ASN A 27 -10.09 11.07 1.40
C ASN A 27 -8.73 10.69 2.03
N LYS A 28 -8.72 9.81 3.03
CA LYS A 28 -7.48 9.32 3.66
C LYS A 28 -6.75 8.29 2.78
N ILE A 29 -7.44 7.64 1.84
CA ILE A 29 -6.82 6.67 0.91
C ILE A 29 -5.73 7.37 0.10
N THR A 30 -6.10 8.41 -0.66
CA THR A 30 -5.18 9.12 -1.57
C THR A 30 -4.06 9.82 -0.80
N SER A 31 -4.38 10.47 0.31
CA SER A 31 -3.36 11.16 1.12
C SER A 31 -2.37 10.21 1.78
N LEU A 32 -2.81 9.02 2.23
CA LEU A 32 -1.89 8.00 2.74
C LEU A 32 -1.03 7.42 1.62
N ALA A 33 -1.63 7.05 0.49
CA ALA A 33 -0.91 6.48 -0.65
C ALA A 33 0.22 7.41 -1.14
N TYR A 34 -0.05 8.70 -1.27
CA TYR A 34 0.95 9.69 -1.67
C TYR A 34 2.18 9.69 -0.73
N ARG A 35 1.94 9.71 0.59
CA ARG A 35 3.03 9.69 1.59
C ARG A 35 3.81 8.37 1.60
N LEU A 36 3.13 7.25 1.38
CA LEU A 36 3.78 5.94 1.27
C LEU A 36 4.66 5.87 0.02
N ILE A 37 4.15 6.32 -1.14
CA ILE A 37 4.92 6.39 -2.39
C ILE A 37 6.13 7.31 -2.24
N SER A 38 5.97 8.47 -1.58
CA SER A 38 7.10 9.38 -1.38
C SER A 38 8.21 8.74 -0.54
N ALA A 39 7.85 7.97 0.49
CA ALA A 39 8.81 7.23 1.32
C ALA A 39 9.48 6.09 0.53
N LEU A 40 8.71 5.33 -0.25
CA LEU A 40 9.22 4.26 -1.12
C LEU A 40 10.24 4.80 -2.13
N ARG A 41 9.92 5.92 -2.80
CA ARG A 41 10.78 6.55 -3.82
C ARG A 41 12.17 6.90 -3.30
N ILE A 42 12.27 7.38 -2.06
CA ILE A 42 13.56 7.78 -1.47
C ILE A 42 14.20 6.68 -0.61
N GLY A 43 13.56 5.51 -0.48
CA GLY A 43 14.09 4.43 0.35
C GLY A 43 13.90 4.64 1.86
N ASP A 44 12.99 5.51 2.30
CA ASP A 44 12.81 5.85 3.72
C ASP A 44 11.85 4.86 4.41
N VAL A 45 12.43 3.74 4.82
CA VAL A 45 11.75 2.66 5.56
C VAL A 45 11.15 3.17 6.88
N ASN A 46 11.83 4.08 7.58
CA ASN A 46 11.38 4.59 8.87
C ASN A 46 10.10 5.41 8.73
N THR A 47 10.05 6.31 7.75
CA THR A 47 8.85 7.09 7.45
C THR A 47 7.71 6.18 7.00
N PHE A 48 7.99 5.21 6.12
CA PHE A 48 6.98 4.25 5.67
C PHE A 48 6.38 3.46 6.84
N MET A 49 7.22 2.86 7.68
CA MET A 49 6.76 2.06 8.83
C MET A 49 6.01 2.92 9.86
N ASN A 50 6.45 4.15 10.11
CA ASN A 50 5.72 5.08 10.97
C ASN A 50 4.31 5.39 10.44
N LEU A 51 4.16 5.59 9.12
CA LEU A 51 2.85 5.82 8.50
C LEU A 51 1.94 4.60 8.65
N ILE A 52 2.47 3.39 8.42
CA ILE A 52 1.72 2.14 8.60
C ILE A 52 1.26 1.98 10.06
N ILE A 53 2.18 2.05 11.03
CA ILE A 53 1.87 1.87 12.45
C ILE A 53 0.82 2.89 12.92
N ARG A 54 1.00 4.18 12.62
CA ARG A 54 0.05 5.23 13.02
C ARG A 54 -1.32 5.02 12.39
N THR A 55 -1.36 4.60 11.13
CA THR A 55 -2.62 4.34 10.43
C THR A 55 -3.36 3.17 11.07
N TYR A 56 -2.71 2.01 11.19
CA TYR A 56 -3.32 0.83 11.79
C TYR A 56 -3.77 1.09 13.23
N MET A 57 -2.95 1.78 14.04
CA MET A 57 -3.29 2.22 15.39
C MET A 57 -4.57 3.07 15.41
N SER A 58 -4.70 4.06 14.52
CA SER A 58 -5.86 4.97 14.48
C SER A 58 -7.18 4.26 14.14
N TYR A 59 -7.12 3.07 13.56
CA TYR A 59 -8.28 2.25 13.21
C TYR A 59 -8.42 1.00 14.09
N ASN A 60 -7.63 0.93 15.18
CA ASN A 60 -7.60 -0.17 16.15
C ASN A 60 -7.30 -1.53 15.49
N MET A 61 -6.41 -1.53 14.50
CA MET A 61 -5.98 -2.69 13.73
C MET A 61 -4.56 -3.13 14.14
N GLU A 62 -4.28 -4.41 14.01
CA GLU A 62 -2.93 -4.97 14.18
C GLU A 62 -2.12 -4.81 12.89
N VAL A 63 -0.86 -4.39 13.00
CA VAL A 63 0.05 -4.30 11.84
C VAL A 63 0.47 -5.71 11.42
N PRO A 64 0.22 -6.14 10.16
CA PRO A 64 0.61 -7.45 9.71
C PRO A 64 2.12 -7.70 9.83
N ALA A 65 2.50 -8.84 10.38
CA ALA A 65 3.92 -9.19 10.61
C ALA A 65 4.78 -9.18 9.32
N LEU A 66 4.16 -9.32 8.15
CA LEU A 66 4.87 -9.28 6.87
C LEU A 66 5.60 -7.94 6.62
N PHE A 67 5.12 -6.84 7.22
CA PHE A 67 5.80 -5.54 7.17
C PHE A 67 7.20 -5.56 7.81
N VAL A 68 7.50 -6.52 8.69
CA VAL A 68 8.86 -6.69 9.26
C VAL A 68 9.88 -6.98 8.15
N SER A 69 9.46 -7.65 7.07
CA SER A 69 10.32 -7.96 5.92
C SER A 69 10.78 -6.70 5.17
N CYS A 70 10.13 -5.55 5.40
CA CYS A 70 10.50 -4.26 4.83
C CYS A 70 11.62 -3.54 5.61
N ILE A 71 11.97 -3.98 6.82
CA ILE A 71 12.84 -3.19 7.72
C ILE A 71 14.32 -3.24 7.30
N ASN A 72 14.81 -4.42 6.92
CA ASN A 72 16.24 -4.66 6.68
C ASN A 72 16.56 -5.08 5.24
N ASP A 73 15.56 -5.16 4.37
CA ASP A 73 15.72 -5.60 2.98
C ASP A 73 15.07 -4.57 2.06
N ARG A 74 15.92 -3.88 1.28
CA ARG A 74 15.49 -2.81 0.38
C ARG A 74 14.65 -3.33 -0.79
N ASP A 75 14.96 -4.52 -1.30
CA ASP A 75 14.23 -5.10 -2.42
C ASP A 75 12.83 -5.51 -1.94
N ASN A 76 12.74 -6.18 -0.78
CA ASN A 76 11.47 -6.47 -0.12
C ASN A 76 10.69 -5.19 0.20
N PHE A 77 11.35 -4.15 0.74
CA PHE A 77 10.71 -2.88 1.04
C PHE A 77 9.99 -2.29 -0.17
N CYS A 78 10.69 -2.16 -1.29
CA CYS A 78 10.14 -1.60 -2.51
C CYS A 78 8.96 -2.44 -3.01
N ALA A 79 9.16 -3.74 -3.26
CA ALA A 79 8.12 -4.54 -3.90
C ALA A 79 6.90 -4.78 -3.00
N LEU A 80 7.10 -5.08 -1.71
CA LEU A 80 6.00 -5.26 -0.75
C LEU A 80 5.26 -3.93 -0.52
N GLY A 81 5.99 -2.83 -0.41
CA GLY A 81 5.42 -1.49 -0.24
C GLY A 81 4.57 -1.06 -1.44
N TYR A 82 5.09 -1.22 -2.66
CA TYR A 82 4.30 -0.92 -3.87
C TYR A 82 3.10 -1.85 -4.01
N SER A 83 3.23 -3.13 -3.67
CA SER A 83 2.10 -4.06 -3.69
C SER A 83 0.99 -3.63 -2.72
N PHE A 84 1.34 -3.23 -1.51
CA PHE A 84 0.41 -2.68 -0.53
C PHE A 84 -0.30 -1.41 -1.04
N VAL A 85 0.46 -0.46 -1.61
CA VAL A 85 -0.11 0.77 -2.16
C VAL A 85 -1.06 0.48 -3.32
N ASN A 86 -0.73 -0.47 -4.20
CA ASN A 86 -1.63 -0.91 -5.27
C ASN A 86 -2.92 -1.52 -4.72
N GLY A 87 -2.84 -2.29 -3.64
CA GLY A 87 -4.02 -2.81 -2.95
C GLY A 87 -4.88 -1.70 -2.34
N LEU A 88 -4.23 -0.70 -1.74
CA LEU A 88 -4.88 0.45 -1.12
C LEU A 88 -5.60 1.34 -2.15
N LEU A 89 -4.99 1.56 -3.32
CA LEU A 89 -5.55 2.37 -4.40
C LEU A 89 -6.52 1.58 -5.27
N GLY A 90 -6.27 0.29 -5.48
CA GLY A 90 -6.96 -0.57 -6.42
C GLY A 90 -8.48 -0.52 -6.23
N THR A 91 -9.20 -0.13 -7.27
CA THR A 91 -10.64 -0.33 -7.33
C THR A 91 -10.89 -1.82 -7.49
N LYS A 92 -11.97 -2.34 -6.89
CA LYS A 92 -12.50 -3.64 -7.34
C LYS A 92 -12.95 -3.41 -8.78
N LYS A 93 -12.06 -3.57 -9.76
CA LYS A 93 -12.48 -3.96 -11.08
C LYS A 93 -12.87 -5.42 -10.93
N ASP A 94 -14.12 -5.72 -11.28
CA ASP A 94 -14.55 -7.07 -11.55
C ASP A 94 -13.49 -7.81 -12.38
N GLU A 95 -13.37 -9.11 -12.14
CA GLU A 95 -12.48 -10.04 -12.81
C GLU A 95 -12.41 -9.75 -14.33
N GLY A 96 -11.37 -9.04 -14.75
CA GLY A 96 -11.25 -8.50 -16.10
C GLY A 96 -9.98 -7.68 -16.22
N VAL A 97 -8.87 -8.37 -16.40
CA VAL A 97 -7.58 -7.76 -16.75
C VAL A 97 -7.74 -7.07 -18.11
N GLU A 98 -7.92 -5.75 -18.09
CA GLU A 98 -7.60 -4.90 -19.24
C GLU A 98 -6.46 -3.98 -18.83
N ASN A 99 -5.32 -4.23 -19.47
CA ASN A 99 -4.18 -3.32 -19.57
C ASN A 99 -4.69 -1.93 -19.95
N SER A 100 -4.50 -0.96 -19.06
CA SER A 100 -4.42 0.44 -19.47
C SER A 100 -3.02 0.93 -19.14
N GLU A 101 -2.17 0.86 -20.17
CA GLU A 101 -0.98 1.67 -20.29
C GLU A 101 -1.32 3.12 -19.92
N GLU A 102 -0.59 3.69 -18.96
CA GLU A 102 -0.66 5.12 -18.69
C GLU A 102 -0.08 5.86 -19.90
N VAL A 103 -0.96 6.60 -20.57
CA VAL A 103 -0.61 7.60 -21.57
C VAL A 103 0.21 8.68 -20.85
N VAL A 104 1.48 8.80 -21.20
CA VAL A 104 2.32 9.93 -20.80
C VAL A 104 1.93 11.10 -21.71
N ASP A 105 1.08 11.99 -21.20
CA ASP A 105 0.88 13.31 -21.82
C ASP A 105 2.16 14.11 -21.64
N ASN A 106 2.85 14.36 -22.76
CA ASN A 106 3.86 15.39 -22.89
C ASN A 106 3.17 16.66 -23.38
N GLU A 107 3.17 17.71 -22.56
CA GLU A 107 3.11 19.12 -23.01
C GLU A 107 4.48 19.78 -22.79
#